data_AF-A0A959SF07-F1
#
_entry.id   AF-A0A959SF07-F1
#
_cell.length_a   1.000
_cell.length_b   1.000
_cell.length_c   1.000
_cell.angle_alpha   90.00
_cell.angle_beta   90.00
_cell.angle_gamma   90.00
#
_symmetry.space_group_name_H-M   'P 1'
#
loop_
_entity.id
_entity.type
_entity.pdbx_description
1 polymer ?
#
loop_
_entity_poly.entity_id
_entity_poly.type
_entity_poly.pdbx_seq_one_letter_code
_entity_poly.pdbx_strand_id
1 'polypeptide(L)'
;KMLAATLQALHNAIPFLPVRDNGRRPEVLQTDALAGTGITALWTHVLGLFEQDLASGRVQARRTEQQVGWMRQAIEEGLQRLLQATPGMDQTLSGLTEEVRTGRMGALKAAEAVLEAFRKGGERLP
;
A
#
# COMPACT_ATOMS: atom_id res chain seq x y z
N LYS A 1 -16.97 30.86 -13.11
CA LYS A 1 -15.65 31.24 -13.67
C LYS A 1 -14.51 30.38 -13.12
N MET A 2 -14.40 30.15 -11.80
CA MET A 2 -13.35 29.31 -11.20
C MET A 2 -13.44 27.83 -11.60
N LEU A 3 -14.62 27.20 -11.54
CA LEU A 3 -14.81 25.78 -11.88
C LEU A 3 -14.38 25.43 -13.32
N ALA A 4 -14.77 26.25 -14.31
CA ALA A 4 -14.38 26.04 -15.70
C ALA A 4 -12.86 26.19 -15.92
N ALA A 5 -12.22 27.12 -15.21
CA ALA A 5 -10.77 27.28 -15.25
C ALA A 5 -10.05 26.07 -14.62
N THR A 6 -10.56 25.55 -13.50
CA THR A 6 -10.02 24.33 -12.87
C THR A 6 -10.16 23.10 -13.79
N LEU A 7 -11.32 22.93 -14.43
CA LEU A 7 -11.53 21.82 -15.37
C LEU A 7 -10.53 21.89 -16.54
N GLN A 8 -10.33 23.08 -17.11
CA GLN A 8 -9.35 23.27 -18.18
C GLN A 8 -7.91 23.02 -17.71
N ALA A 9 -7.56 23.45 -16.50
CA ALA A 9 -6.24 23.20 -15.94
C ALA A 9 -5.97 21.69 -15.76
N LEU A 10 -6.96 20.92 -15.30
CA LEU A 10 -6.84 19.46 -15.17
C LEU A 10 -6.70 18.78 -16.54
N HIS A 11 -7.50 19.16 -17.54
CA HIS A 11 -7.34 18.63 -18.90
C HIS A 11 -5.95 18.91 -19.49
N ASN A 12 -5.39 20.08 -19.22
CA ASN A 12 -4.04 20.44 -19.67
C ASN A 12 -2.95 19.68 -18.90
N ALA A 13 -3.21 19.26 -17.66
CA ALA A 13 -2.25 18.56 -16.81
C ALA A 13 -2.14 17.06 -17.13
N ILE A 14 -3.24 16.41 -17.52
CA ILE A 14 -3.30 14.95 -17.77
C ILE A 14 -2.22 14.43 -18.74
N PRO A 15 -1.88 15.14 -19.84
CA PRO A 15 -0.80 14.72 -20.74
C PRO A 15 0.55 14.52 -20.05
N PHE A 16 0.83 15.29 -18.98
CA PHE A 16 2.09 15.24 -18.23
C PHE A 16 2.15 14.13 -17.17
N LEU A 17 1.05 13.42 -16.91
CA LEU A 17 1.05 12.29 -16.00
C LEU A 17 1.73 11.07 -16.64
N PRO A 18 2.42 10.23 -15.84
CA PRO A 18 2.97 8.98 -16.34
C PRO A 18 1.88 8.10 -16.94
N VAL A 19 2.23 7.35 -17.99
CA VAL A 19 1.31 6.40 -18.61
C VAL A 19 1.01 5.31 -17.58
N ARG A 20 -0.29 5.08 -17.32
CA ARG A 20 -0.75 4.02 -16.43
C ARG A 20 -0.49 2.66 -17.07
N ASP A 21 -0.29 1.61 -16.27
CA ASP A 21 -0.08 0.24 -16.75
C ASP A 21 -1.18 -0.28 -17.69
N ASN A 22 -2.39 0.29 -17.58
CA ASN A 22 -3.52 -0.05 -18.44
C ASN A 22 -3.56 0.74 -19.77
N GLY A 23 -2.58 1.60 -20.03
CA GLY A 23 -2.47 2.46 -21.21
C GLY A 23 -3.49 3.61 -21.27
N ARG A 24 -4.42 3.71 -20.31
CA ARG A 24 -5.49 4.71 -20.32
C ARG A 24 -5.05 6.00 -19.64
N ARG A 25 -5.48 7.13 -20.20
CA ARG A 25 -5.39 8.43 -19.54
C ARG A 25 -6.65 8.65 -18.69
N PRO A 26 -6.54 9.28 -17.51
CA PRO A 26 -7.71 9.65 -16.73
C PRO A 26 -8.56 10.70 -17.47
N GLU A 27 -9.88 10.57 -17.38
CA GLU A 27 -10.84 11.57 -17.86
C GLU A 27 -11.28 12.48 -16.71
N VAL A 28 -11.61 13.74 -16.99
CA VAL A 28 -12.10 14.68 -15.97
C VAL A 28 -13.59 14.91 -16.18
N LEU A 29 -14.38 14.62 -15.16
CA LEU A 29 -15.82 14.82 -15.14
C LEU A 29 -16.16 15.81 -14.02
N GLN A 30 -17.05 16.76 -14.32
CA GLN A 30 -17.58 17.67 -13.33
C GLN A 30 -18.83 17.05 -12.69
N THR A 31 -18.88 17.07 -11.36
CA THR A 31 -20.05 16.60 -10.60
C THR A 31 -20.45 17.61 -9.53
N ASP A 32 -21.73 17.59 -9.17
CA ASP A 32 -22.28 18.28 -8.01
C ASP A 32 -23.16 17.29 -7.25
N ALA A 33 -22.70 16.86 -6.08
CA ALA A 33 -23.40 15.88 -5.26
C ALA A 33 -24.69 16.43 -4.64
N LEU A 34 -24.75 17.73 -4.35
CA LEU A 34 -25.94 18.37 -3.76
C LEU A 34 -27.05 18.52 -4.80
N ALA A 35 -26.67 18.93 -6.01
CA ALA A 35 -27.60 19.06 -7.13
C ALA A 35 -27.83 17.75 -7.91
N GLY A 36 -27.07 16.69 -7.60
CA GLY A 36 -27.06 15.43 -8.35
C GLY A 36 -26.51 15.52 -9.77
N THR A 37 -25.96 16.68 -10.17
CA THR A 37 -25.50 16.92 -11.55
C THR A 37 -24.24 16.10 -11.84
N GLY A 38 -24.21 15.43 -13.00
CA GLY A 38 -23.04 14.67 -13.47
C GLY A 38 -22.82 13.31 -12.78
N ILE A 39 -23.58 12.97 -11.73
CA ILE A 39 -23.43 11.71 -10.99
C ILE A 39 -23.75 10.50 -11.87
N THR A 40 -24.85 10.54 -12.62
CA THR A 40 -25.19 9.46 -13.56
C THR A 40 -24.13 9.29 -14.65
N ALA A 41 -23.62 10.39 -15.21
CA ALA A 41 -22.56 10.35 -16.22
C ALA A 41 -21.26 9.76 -15.67
N LEU A 42 -20.88 10.15 -14.44
CA LEU A 42 -19.75 9.56 -13.72
C LEU A 42 -19.95 8.05 -13.55
N TRP A 43 -21.13 7.61 -13.11
CA TRP A 43 -21.40 6.21 -12.87
C TRP A 43 -21.33 5.38 -14.16
N THR A 44 -21.97 5.84 -15.24
CA THR A 44 -21.88 5.20 -16.56
C THR A 44 -20.43 5.10 -17.03
N HIS A 45 -19.63 6.16 -16.85
CA HIS A 45 -18.23 6.15 -17.20
C HIS A 45 -17.43 5.12 -16.39
N VAL A 46 -17.62 5.06 -15.07
CA VAL A 46 -16.98 4.08 -14.19
C VAL A 46 -17.33 2.65 -14.59
N LEU A 47 -18.60 2.37 -14.90
CA LEU A 47 -19.03 1.04 -15.35
C LEU A 47 -18.37 0.66 -16.69
N GLY A 48 -18.31 1.57 -17.66
CA GLY A 48 -17.63 1.31 -18.93
C GLY A 48 -16.13 1.00 -18.74
N LEU A 49 -15.44 1.72 -17.84
CA LEU A 49 -14.05 1.43 -17.50
C LEU A 49 -13.89 0.05 -16.85
N PHE A 50 -14.84 -0.34 -16.00
CA PHE A 50 -14.85 -1.64 -15.32
C PHE A 50 -15.09 -2.79 -16.30
N GLU A 51 -16.07 -2.67 -17.20
CA GLU A 51 -16.35 -3.67 -18.24
C GLU A 51 -15.13 -3.91 -19.13
N GLN A 52 -14.44 -2.84 -19.55
CA GLN A 52 -13.21 -2.95 -20.32
C GLN A 52 -12.10 -3.68 -19.55
N ASP A 53 -11.92 -3.38 -18.26
CA ASP A 53 -10.92 -4.06 -17.43
C ASP A 53 -11.27 -5.52 -17.13
N LEU A 54 -12.56 -5.82 -17.03
CA LEU A 54 -13.07 -7.17 -16.83
C LEU A 54 -12.83 -8.00 -18.09
N ALA A 55 -13.21 -7.47 -19.26
CA ALA A 55 -13.00 -8.12 -20.56
C ALA A 55 -11.51 -8.34 -20.86
N SER A 56 -10.63 -7.44 -20.43
CA SER A 56 -9.18 -7.59 -20.60
C SER A 56 -8.52 -8.50 -19.55
N GLY A 57 -9.27 -9.07 -18.61
CA GLY A 57 -8.74 -9.90 -17.51
C GLY A 57 -7.93 -9.13 -16.45
N ARG A 58 -7.82 -7.80 -16.56
CA ARG A 58 -6.99 -6.96 -15.68
C ARG A 58 -7.51 -6.95 -14.25
N VAL A 59 -8.83 -7.04 -14.05
CA VAL A 59 -9.44 -7.11 -12.72
C VAL A 59 -8.93 -8.33 -11.97
N GLN A 60 -8.92 -9.50 -12.61
CA GLN A 60 -8.49 -10.73 -11.97
C GLN A 60 -6.99 -10.73 -11.70
N ALA A 61 -6.18 -10.31 -12.67
CA ALA A 61 -4.73 -10.19 -12.48
C ALA A 61 -4.38 -9.27 -11.30
N ARG A 62 -4.99 -8.08 -11.22
CA ARG A 62 -4.78 -7.15 -10.10
C ARG A 62 -5.21 -7.73 -8.76
N ARG A 63 -6.33 -8.47 -8.71
CA ARG A 63 -6.78 -9.13 -7.48
C ARG A 63 -5.80 -10.21 -7.01
N THR A 64 -5.24 -11.00 -7.93
CA THR A 64 -4.22 -11.98 -7.59
C THR A 64 -2.98 -11.31 -7.00
N GLU A 65 -2.47 -10.24 -7.63
CA GLU A 65 -1.32 -9.49 -7.08
C GLU A 65 -1.64 -8.86 -5.73
N GLN A 66 -2.85 -8.34 -5.54
CA GLN A 66 -3.32 -7.83 -4.24
C GLN A 66 -3.34 -8.92 -3.18
N GLN A 67 -3.81 -10.13 -3.50
CA GLN A 67 -3.80 -11.26 -2.57
C GLN A 67 -2.37 -11.65 -2.18
N VAL A 68 -1.42 -11.64 -3.12
CA VAL A 68 0.00 -11.85 -2.83
C VAL A 68 0.54 -10.75 -1.92
N GLY A 69 0.18 -9.50 -2.17
CA GLY A 69 0.53 -8.36 -1.32
C GLY A 69 -0.02 -8.50 0.10
N TRP A 70 -1.29 -8.85 0.25
CA TRP A 70 -1.93 -9.09 1.55
C TRP A 70 -1.30 -10.27 2.29
N MET A 71 -0.95 -11.35 1.58
CA MET A 71 -0.24 -12.47 2.17
C MET A 71 1.12 -12.03 2.72
N ARG A 72 1.91 -11.26 1.96
CA ARG A 72 3.19 -10.73 2.42
C ARG A 72 3.03 -9.83 3.65
N GLN A 73 2.06 -8.92 3.63
CA GLN A 73 1.75 -8.06 4.77
C GLN A 73 1.36 -8.89 6.01
N ALA A 74 0.51 -9.90 5.84
CA ALA A 74 0.11 -10.78 6.93
C ALA A 74 1.29 -11.57 7.51
N ILE A 75 2.25 -11.98 6.67
CA ILE A 75 3.51 -12.61 7.12
C ILE A 75 4.34 -11.62 7.94
N GLU A 76 4.56 -10.40 7.44
CA GLU A 76 5.35 -9.37 8.13
C GLU A 76 4.75 -9.01 9.50
N GLU A 77 3.43 -8.76 9.54
CA GLU A 77 2.69 -8.49 10.78
C GLU A 77 2.69 -9.70 11.72
N GLY A 78 2.59 -10.91 11.18
CA GLY A 78 2.69 -12.16 11.94
C GLY A 78 4.07 -12.31 12.59
N LEU A 79 5.14 -12.12 11.83
CA LEU A 79 6.51 -12.20 12.31
C LEU A 79 6.80 -11.16 13.40
N GLN A 80 6.33 -9.92 13.23
CA GLN A 80 6.49 -8.89 14.26
C GLN A 80 5.79 -9.26 15.57
N ARG A 81 4.57 -9.79 15.48
CA ARG A 81 3.83 -10.26 16.66
C ARG A 81 4.52 -11.43 17.36
N LEU A 82 5.02 -12.40 16.62
CA LEU A 82 5.75 -13.55 17.18
C LEU A 82 7.05 -13.11 17.85
N LEU A 83 7.77 -12.18 17.22
CA LEU A 83 8.99 -11.61 17.80
C LEU A 83 8.68 -10.94 19.14
N GLN A 84 7.66 -10.07 19.20
CA GLN A 84 7.25 -9.40 20.44
C GLN A 84 6.75 -10.38 21.50
N ALA A 85 6.06 -11.45 21.11
CA ALA A 85 5.56 -12.48 22.03
C ALA A 85 6.68 -13.40 22.58
N THR A 86 7.89 -13.35 22.01
CA THR A 86 8.98 -14.23 22.42
C THR A 86 9.46 -13.88 23.83
N PRO A 87 9.52 -14.85 24.78
CA PRO A 87 9.94 -14.59 26.15
C PRO A 87 11.33 -13.92 26.22
N GLY A 88 11.43 -12.81 26.95
CA GLY A 88 12.68 -12.04 27.11
C GLY A 88 13.05 -11.14 25.91
N MET A 89 12.22 -11.09 24.87
CA MET A 89 12.51 -10.25 23.70
C MET A 89 12.48 -8.75 24.03
N ASP A 90 11.56 -8.29 24.87
CA ASP A 90 11.49 -6.87 25.27
C ASP A 90 12.81 -6.38 25.89
N GLN A 91 13.42 -7.19 26.75
CA GLN A 91 14.71 -6.87 27.38
C GLN A 91 15.84 -6.87 26.36
N THR A 92 15.82 -7.84 25.43
CA THR A 92 16.80 -7.95 24.34
C THR A 92 16.73 -6.72 23.42
N LEU A 93 15.52 -6.32 23.01
CA LEU A 93 15.28 -5.14 22.18
C LEU A 93 15.72 -3.86 22.89
N SER A 94 15.34 -3.68 24.15
CA SER A 94 15.73 -2.50 24.93
C SER A 94 17.25 -2.38 25.07
N GLY A 95 17.93 -3.47 25.40
CA GLY A 95 19.40 -3.48 25.55
C GLY A 95 20.11 -3.15 24.23
N LEU A 96 19.74 -3.82 23.15
CA LEU A 96 20.35 -3.60 21.84
C LEU A 96 20.03 -2.21 21.26
N THR A 97 18.84 -1.67 21.53
CA THR A 97 18.49 -0.30 21.15
C THR A 97 19.41 0.72 21.82
N GLU A 98 19.75 0.52 23.10
CA GLU A 98 20.68 1.40 23.81
C GLU A 98 22.12 1.28 23.28
N GLU A 99 22.57 0.07 22.95
CA GLU A 99 23.88 -0.13 22.32
C GLU A 99 23.98 0.58 20.96
N VAL A 100 22.90 0.62 20.18
CA VAL A 100 22.84 1.38 18.92
C VAL A 100 22.81 2.89 19.19
N ARG A 101 21.98 3.34 20.14
CA ARG A 101 21.83 4.77 20.48
C ARG A 101 23.13 5.38 20.97
N THR A 102 23.91 4.61 21.74
CA THR A 102 25.21 5.02 22.28
C THR A 102 26.36 4.84 21.29
N GLY A 103 26.11 4.28 20.11
CA GLY A 103 27.12 4.02 19.09
C GLY A 103 28.05 2.83 19.39
N ARG A 104 27.76 2.04 20.43
CA ARG A 104 28.54 0.83 20.78
C ARG A 104 28.28 -0.34 19.83
N MET A 105 27.14 -0.36 19.15
CA MET A 105 26.82 -1.35 18.11
C MET A 105 26.17 -0.68 16.89
N GLY A 106 26.50 -1.18 15.69
CA GLY A 106 25.83 -0.76 14.46
C GLY A 106 24.41 -1.32 14.35
N ALA A 107 23.48 -0.54 13.77
CA ALA A 107 22.07 -0.90 13.67
C ALA A 107 21.81 -2.27 13.00
N LEU A 108 22.54 -2.59 11.93
CA LEU A 108 22.39 -3.88 11.22
C LEU A 108 22.81 -5.07 12.10
N LYS A 109 23.92 -4.94 12.84
CA LYS A 109 24.41 -5.98 13.75
C LYS A 109 23.47 -6.19 14.93
N ALA A 110 22.87 -5.12 15.45
CA ALA A 110 21.84 -5.20 16.49
C ALA A 110 20.58 -5.92 15.97
N ALA A 111 20.13 -5.60 14.75
CA ALA A 111 19.00 -6.30 14.12
C ALA A 111 19.28 -7.80 13.93
N GLU A 112 20.48 -8.17 13.46
CA GLU A 112 20.90 -9.58 13.36
C GLU A 112 20.88 -10.29 14.73
N ALA A 113 21.34 -9.63 15.79
CA ALA A 113 21.32 -10.19 17.15
C ALA A 113 19.88 -10.40 17.66
N VAL A 114 18.95 -9.47 17.38
CA VAL A 114 17.52 -9.64 17.68
C VAL A 114 16.94 -10.84 16.94
N LEU A 115 17.20 -10.95 15.63
CA LEU A 115 16.68 -12.04 14.81
C LEU A 115 17.25 -13.41 15.24
N GLU A 116 18.50 -13.46 15.67
CA GLU A 116 19.12 -14.68 16.18
C GLU A 116 18.57 -15.09 17.55
N ALA A 117 18.26 -14.12 18.43
CA ALA A 117 17.56 -14.37 19.68
C ALA A 117 16.14 -14.91 19.42
N PHE A 118 15.42 -14.31 18.46
CA PHE A 118 14.11 -14.77 18.03
C PHE A 118 14.16 -16.20 17.48
N ARG A 119 15.15 -16.54 16.65
CA ARG A 119 15.32 -17.89 16.10
C ARG A 119 15.54 -18.97 17.18
N LYS A 120 16.18 -18.61 18.30
CA LYS A 120 16.49 -19.55 19.40
C LYS A 120 15.34 -19.70 20.40
N GLY A 121 14.60 -18.62 20.65
CA GLY A 121 13.55 -18.56 21.66
C GLY A 121 12.12 -18.55 21.12
N GLY A 122 11.95 -18.39 19.81
CA GLY A 122 10.64 -18.26 19.19
C GLY A 122 9.84 -19.57 19.31
N GLU A 123 8.61 -19.46 19.80
CA GLU A 123 7.66 -20.55 19.73
C GLU A 123 7.45 -20.98 18.28
N ARG A 124 7.28 -22.29 18.05
CA ARG A 124 6.84 -22.77 16.72
C ARG A 124 5.45 -22.21 16.45
N LEU A 125 5.22 -21.75 15.22
CA LEU A 125 3.89 -21.46 14.70
C LEU A 125 2.94 -22.64 15.05
N PRO A 126 1.73 -22.38 15.58
CA PRO A 126 0.72 -23.43 15.73
C PRO A 126 0.36 -24.06 14.37
#